data_AF-A0A1W9QCH7-F1
#
_entry.id   AF-A0A1W9QCH7-F1
#
_cell.length_a   1.000
_cell.length_b   1.000
_cell.length_c   1.000
_cell.angle_alpha   90.00
_cell.angle_beta   90.00
_cell.angle_gamma   90.00
#
_symmetry.space_group_name_H-M   'P 1'
#
loop_
_entity.id
_entity.type
_entity.pdbx_description
1 polymer ?
#
loop_
_entity_poly.entity_id
_entity_poly.type
_entity_poly.pdbx_seq_one_letter_code
_entity_poly.pdbx_strand_id
1 'polypeptide(L)'
;MQSESRQIEGLYADVEWALAQGLPERDLIAMLQRLAKAATPRSEYFIYAQRNLAELIVRRSPFRAARLARSVLAVRDDDRAYAVLGLSHMLMGNYRSAEKAYRSALALVPHCPWYAHNLGHLLDVALDRPREALPFLWIARRGLPHEPEIASSLAHALLQSGDKKGAQKELAQALGNEQEAQELLESWTR
;
A
#
# COMPACT_ATOMS: atom_id res chain seq x y z
N MET A 1 -7.59 -10.95 -35.56
CA MET A 1 -8.70 -10.63 -34.63
C MET A 1 -9.10 -11.81 -33.73
N GLN A 2 -9.84 -12.84 -34.18
CA GLN A 2 -10.29 -13.92 -33.26
C GLN A 2 -9.15 -14.75 -32.63
N SER A 3 -8.08 -15.02 -33.39
CA SER A 3 -6.89 -15.74 -32.89
C SER A 3 -6.08 -14.94 -31.87
N GLU A 4 -6.03 -13.60 -32.01
CA GLU A 4 -5.28 -12.72 -31.10
C GLU A 4 -6.02 -12.54 -29.77
N SER A 5 -7.36 -12.45 -29.80
CA SER A 5 -8.19 -12.42 -28.58
C SER A 5 -7.99 -13.68 -27.75
N ARG A 6 -8.08 -14.87 -28.37
CA ARG A 6 -7.85 -16.15 -27.68
C ARG A 6 -6.44 -16.25 -27.08
N GLN A 7 -5.44 -15.68 -27.75
CA GLN A 7 -4.08 -15.66 -27.25
C GLN A 7 -3.94 -14.77 -26.00
N ILE A 8 -4.54 -13.57 -26.00
CA ILE A 8 -4.52 -12.65 -24.85
C ILE A 8 -5.27 -13.26 -23.66
N GLU A 9 -6.42 -13.87 -23.91
CA GLU A 9 -7.21 -14.59 -22.89
C GLU A 9 -6.39 -15.72 -22.24
N GLY A 10 -5.63 -16.48 -23.03
CA GLY A 10 -4.71 -17.50 -22.51
C GLY A 10 -3.61 -16.91 -21.64
N LEU A 11 -2.94 -15.84 -22.08
CA LEU A 11 -1.93 -15.15 -21.27
C LEU A 11 -2.50 -14.59 -19.97
N TYR A 12 -3.74 -14.10 -20.01
CA TYR A 12 -4.43 -13.60 -18.83
C TYR A 12 -4.72 -14.74 -17.83
N ALA A 13 -5.26 -15.87 -18.32
CA ALA A 13 -5.51 -17.04 -17.49
C ALA A 13 -4.22 -17.59 -16.84
N ASP A 14 -3.12 -17.64 -17.60
CA ASP A 14 -1.82 -18.06 -17.07
C ASP A 14 -1.33 -17.12 -15.95
N VAL A 15 -1.50 -15.81 -16.11
CA VAL A 15 -1.15 -14.80 -15.09
C VAL A 15 -2.00 -14.96 -13.84
N GLU A 16 -3.33 -15.08 -13.99
CA GLU A 16 -4.26 -15.30 -12.87
C GLU A 16 -3.88 -16.56 -12.09
N TRP A 17 -3.65 -17.67 -12.80
CA TRP A 17 -3.19 -18.90 -12.19
C TRP A 17 -1.87 -18.70 -11.45
N ALA A 18 -0.90 -18.02 -12.08
CA ALA A 18 0.41 -17.84 -11.46
C ALA A 18 0.38 -16.94 -10.22
N LEU A 19 -0.44 -15.90 -10.22
CA LEU A 19 -0.67 -15.06 -9.05
C LEU A 19 -1.33 -15.87 -7.92
N ALA A 20 -2.33 -16.69 -8.25
CA ALA A 20 -3.01 -17.54 -7.27
C ALA A 20 -2.08 -18.61 -6.66
N GLN A 21 -1.12 -19.12 -7.43
CA GLN A 21 -0.10 -20.06 -6.95
C GLN A 21 1.07 -19.38 -6.24
N GLY A 22 1.12 -18.05 -6.21
CA GLY A 22 2.21 -17.32 -5.56
C GLY A 22 3.57 -17.57 -6.20
N LEU A 23 3.63 -17.65 -7.55
CA LEU A 23 4.89 -17.84 -8.26
C LEU A 23 5.91 -16.73 -7.93
N PRO A 24 7.22 -16.98 -8.12
CA PRO A 24 8.25 -15.99 -7.88
C PRO A 24 8.00 -14.68 -8.62
N GLU A 25 8.28 -13.54 -7.97
CA GLU A 25 8.07 -12.20 -8.55
C GLU A 25 8.67 -12.04 -9.94
N ARG A 26 9.87 -12.63 -10.17
CA ARG A 26 10.55 -12.58 -11.47
C ARG A 26 9.66 -13.13 -12.60
N ASP A 27 9.00 -14.25 -12.35
CA ASP A 27 8.19 -14.94 -13.35
C ASP A 27 6.88 -14.18 -13.56
N LEU A 28 6.24 -13.74 -12.47
CA LEU A 28 5.05 -12.89 -12.51
C LEU A 28 5.28 -11.60 -13.32
N ILE A 29 6.39 -10.92 -13.08
CA ILE A 29 6.77 -9.70 -13.82
C ILE A 29 6.91 -10.02 -15.31
N ALA A 30 7.58 -11.11 -15.69
CA ALA A 30 7.75 -11.49 -17.09
C ALA A 30 6.40 -11.80 -17.76
N MET A 31 5.52 -12.53 -17.07
CA MET A 31 4.18 -12.87 -17.57
C MET A 31 3.30 -11.63 -17.73
N LEU A 32 3.27 -10.74 -16.74
CA LEU A 32 2.52 -9.48 -16.79
C LEU A 32 3.04 -8.55 -17.88
N GLN A 33 4.36 -8.48 -18.11
CA GLN A 33 4.93 -7.73 -19.22
C GLN A 33 4.51 -8.29 -20.58
N ARG A 34 4.47 -9.62 -20.70
CA ARG A 34 3.99 -10.29 -21.92
C ARG A 34 2.51 -10.01 -22.17
N LEU A 35 1.67 -10.10 -21.14
CA LEU A 35 0.25 -9.75 -21.23
C LEU A 35 0.06 -8.27 -21.62
N ALA A 36 0.76 -7.35 -20.96
CA ALA A 36 0.68 -5.92 -21.26
C ALA A 36 1.12 -5.58 -22.69
N LYS A 37 2.10 -6.31 -23.24
CA LYS A 37 2.58 -6.14 -24.62
C LYS A 37 1.59 -6.66 -25.66
N ALA A 38 0.88 -7.75 -25.34
CA ALA A 38 -0.10 -8.35 -26.23
C ALA A 38 -1.46 -7.62 -26.20
N ALA A 39 -1.83 -7.06 -25.05
CA ALA A 39 -3.10 -6.37 -24.86
C ALA A 39 -3.15 -5.03 -25.61
N THR A 40 -4.31 -4.71 -26.18
CA THR A 40 -4.59 -3.38 -26.74
C THR A 40 -4.41 -2.32 -25.64
N PRO A 41 -3.68 -1.21 -25.87
CA PRO A 41 -3.54 -0.15 -24.88
C PRO A 41 -4.89 0.33 -24.34
N ARG A 42 -4.98 0.54 -23.02
CA ARG A 42 -6.20 0.93 -22.30
C ARG A 42 -7.34 -0.12 -22.25
N SER A 43 -7.15 -1.32 -22.80
CA SER A 43 -8.08 -2.44 -22.58
C SER A 43 -8.06 -2.94 -21.13
N GLU A 44 -9.07 -3.71 -20.73
CA GLU A 44 -9.14 -4.32 -19.40
C GLU A 44 -7.91 -5.19 -19.08
N TYR A 45 -7.45 -6.01 -20.04
CA TYR A 45 -6.23 -6.82 -19.88
C TYR A 45 -4.97 -5.95 -19.72
N PHE A 46 -4.89 -4.84 -20.46
CA PHE A 46 -3.79 -3.89 -20.32
C PHE A 46 -3.82 -3.25 -18.93
N ILE A 47 -4.96 -2.73 -18.48
CA ILE A 47 -5.13 -2.11 -17.17
C ILE A 47 -4.76 -3.10 -16.06
N TYR A 48 -5.28 -4.33 -16.15
CA TYR A 48 -4.98 -5.41 -15.22
C TYR A 48 -3.47 -5.67 -15.14
N ALA A 49 -2.81 -5.81 -16.28
CA ALA A 49 -1.38 -6.08 -16.33
C ALA A 49 -0.55 -4.92 -15.76
N GLN A 50 -0.90 -3.67 -16.11
CA GLN A 50 -0.24 -2.47 -15.60
C GLN A 50 -0.36 -2.35 -14.09
N ARG A 51 -1.57 -2.55 -13.53
CA ARG A 51 -1.83 -2.47 -12.08
C ARG A 51 -1.00 -3.49 -11.31
N ASN A 52 -1.12 -4.78 -11.66
CA ASN A 52 -0.41 -5.83 -10.94
C ASN A 52 1.11 -5.71 -11.12
N LEU A 53 1.59 -5.31 -12.31
CA LEU A 53 3.03 -5.05 -12.50
C LEU A 53 3.51 -3.87 -11.65
N ALA A 54 2.71 -2.81 -11.53
CA ALA A 54 3.07 -1.66 -10.72
C ALA A 54 3.21 -2.04 -9.23
N GLU A 55 2.31 -2.86 -8.71
CA GLU A 55 2.36 -3.37 -7.34
C GLU A 55 3.62 -4.20 -7.07
N LEU A 56 3.95 -5.14 -7.97
CA LEU A 56 5.11 -6.01 -7.79
C LEU A 56 6.45 -5.25 -7.79
N ILE A 57 6.56 -4.19 -8.61
CA ILE A 57 7.85 -3.51 -8.79
C ILE A 57 8.02 -2.28 -7.90
N VAL A 58 7.00 -1.84 -7.16
CA VAL A 58 6.99 -0.53 -6.48
C VAL A 58 8.18 -0.34 -5.53
N ARG A 59 8.54 -1.37 -4.77
CA ARG A 59 9.69 -1.32 -3.84
C ARG A 59 11.04 -1.20 -4.57
N ARG A 60 11.17 -1.85 -5.73
CA ARG A 60 12.44 -1.92 -6.49
C ARG A 60 12.59 -0.79 -7.52
N SER A 61 11.48 -0.25 -8.01
CA SER A 61 11.44 0.71 -9.12
C SER A 61 10.25 1.65 -8.98
N PRO A 62 10.21 2.49 -7.93
CA PRO A 62 9.05 3.33 -7.61
C PRO A 62 8.69 4.31 -8.74
N PHE A 63 9.68 4.87 -9.44
CA PHE A 63 9.43 5.74 -10.59
C PHE A 63 8.69 5.00 -11.72
N ARG A 64 9.11 3.76 -12.03
CA ARG A 64 8.45 2.95 -13.05
C ARG A 64 7.05 2.56 -12.60
N ALA A 65 6.89 2.12 -11.35
CA ALA A 65 5.58 1.77 -10.78
C ALA A 65 4.59 2.96 -10.86
N ALA A 66 5.02 4.16 -10.47
CA ALA A 66 4.21 5.37 -10.58
C ALA A 66 3.71 5.62 -12.01
N ARG A 67 4.56 5.40 -13.03
CA ARG A 67 4.18 5.56 -14.43
C ARG A 67 3.13 4.52 -14.86
N LEU A 68 3.28 3.26 -14.45
CA LEU A 68 2.30 2.21 -14.75
C LEU A 68 0.96 2.52 -14.05
N ALA A 69 0.99 2.89 -12.77
CA ALA A 69 -0.20 3.29 -12.01
C ALA A 69 -0.92 4.49 -12.67
N ARG A 70 -0.20 5.52 -13.10
CA ARG A 70 -0.79 6.65 -13.85
C ARG A 70 -1.44 6.22 -15.17
N SER A 71 -0.91 5.19 -15.84
CA SER A 71 -1.52 4.68 -17.06
C SER A 71 -2.87 4.00 -16.82
N VAL A 72 -3.06 3.39 -15.64
CA VAL A 72 -4.34 2.87 -15.18
C VAL A 72 -5.30 4.01 -14.86
N LEU A 73 -4.84 4.98 -14.06
CA LEU A 73 -5.62 6.14 -13.62
C LEU A 73 -6.02 7.08 -14.76
N ALA A 74 -5.32 7.04 -15.89
CA ALA A 74 -5.69 7.77 -17.09
C ALA A 74 -6.93 7.20 -17.80
N VAL A 75 -7.38 5.99 -17.43
CA VAL A 75 -8.56 5.33 -18.01
C VAL A 75 -9.71 5.28 -17.01
N ARG A 76 -9.43 4.94 -15.75
CA ARG A 76 -10.43 4.90 -14.68
C ARG A 76 -9.80 5.11 -13.32
N ASP A 77 -10.60 5.58 -12.37
CA ASP A 77 -10.23 5.53 -10.96
C ASP A 77 -10.08 4.08 -10.50
N ASP A 78 -8.99 3.81 -9.76
CA ASP A 78 -8.62 2.49 -9.26
C ASP A 78 -7.85 2.70 -7.95
N ASP A 79 -8.39 2.18 -6.85
CA ASP A 79 -7.89 2.36 -5.50
C ASP A 79 -6.47 1.78 -5.33
N ARG A 80 -6.24 0.60 -5.91
CA ARG A 80 -4.94 -0.07 -5.93
C ARG A 80 -3.89 0.74 -6.70
N ALA A 81 -4.24 1.31 -7.86
CA ALA A 81 -3.35 2.18 -8.62
C ALA A 81 -3.03 3.47 -7.85
N TYR A 82 -4.01 4.07 -7.16
CA TYR A 82 -3.75 5.20 -6.26
C TYR A 82 -2.83 4.80 -5.09
N ALA A 83 -3.02 3.63 -4.49
CA ALA A 83 -2.16 3.13 -3.42
C ALA A 83 -0.71 2.92 -3.88
N VAL A 84 -0.50 2.32 -5.06
CA VAL A 84 0.83 2.19 -5.68
C VAL A 84 1.45 3.55 -5.96
N LEU A 85 0.66 4.52 -6.46
CA LEU A 85 1.15 5.87 -6.70
C LEU A 85 1.56 6.55 -5.39
N GLY A 86 0.80 6.33 -4.31
CA GLY A 86 1.10 6.76 -2.94
C GLY A 86 2.43 6.21 -2.45
N LEU A 87 2.60 4.90 -2.50
CA LEU A 87 3.83 4.22 -2.08
C LEU A 87 5.02 4.63 -2.94
N SER A 88 4.83 4.75 -4.26
CA SER A 88 5.88 5.21 -5.17
C SER A 88 6.35 6.61 -4.79
N HIS A 89 5.43 7.55 -4.55
CA HIS A 89 5.79 8.90 -4.16
C HIS A 89 6.46 8.94 -2.78
N MET A 90 6.01 8.14 -1.82
CA MET A 90 6.63 8.01 -0.50
C MET A 90 8.09 7.56 -0.62
N LEU A 91 8.36 6.48 -1.37
CA LEU A 91 9.71 5.94 -1.60
C LEU A 91 10.63 6.92 -2.35
N MET A 92 10.05 7.86 -3.10
CA MET A 92 10.79 8.92 -3.79
C MET A 92 10.89 10.23 -2.98
N GLY A 93 10.44 10.26 -1.72
CA GLY A 93 10.46 11.46 -0.87
C GLY A 93 9.41 12.53 -1.22
N ASN A 94 8.47 12.21 -2.12
CA ASN A 94 7.42 13.13 -2.57
C ASN A 94 6.18 13.06 -1.66
N TYR A 95 6.35 13.36 -0.37
CA TYR A 95 5.35 13.04 0.66
C TYR A 95 3.97 13.70 0.45
N ARG A 96 3.90 14.95 -0.03
CA ARG A 96 2.61 15.61 -0.33
C ARG A 96 1.84 14.91 -1.46
N SER A 97 2.56 14.44 -2.48
CA SER A 97 1.96 13.67 -3.58
C SER A 97 1.51 12.29 -3.10
N ALA A 98 2.26 11.68 -2.18
CA ALA A 98 1.89 10.42 -1.56
C ALA A 98 0.60 10.56 -0.73
N GLU A 99 0.49 11.62 0.09
CA GLU A 99 -0.71 11.92 0.88
C GLU A 99 -1.94 12.04 -0.04
N LYS A 100 -1.84 12.82 -1.11
CA LYS A 100 -2.95 12.99 -2.07
C LYS A 100 -3.39 11.65 -2.66
N ALA A 101 -2.44 10.82 -3.08
CA ALA A 101 -2.74 9.53 -3.69
C ALA A 101 -3.39 8.56 -2.70
N TYR A 102 -2.89 8.45 -1.47
CA TYR A 102 -3.54 7.60 -0.45
C TYR A 102 -4.93 8.11 -0.05
N ARG A 103 -5.15 9.42 0.01
CA ARG A 103 -6.49 9.98 0.22
C ARG A 103 -7.45 9.62 -0.92
N SER A 104 -6.98 9.63 -2.17
CA SER A 104 -7.76 9.15 -3.32
C SER A 104 -8.10 7.65 -3.21
N ALA A 105 -7.14 6.82 -2.80
CA ALA A 105 -7.40 5.39 -2.55
C ALA A 105 -8.46 5.17 -1.45
N LEU A 106 -8.36 5.91 -0.35
CA LEU A 106 -9.33 5.85 0.76
C LEU A 106 -10.68 6.48 0.39
N ALA A 107 -10.76 7.42 -0.55
CA ALA A 107 -12.05 7.91 -1.03
C ALA A 107 -12.86 6.81 -1.75
N LEU A 108 -12.16 5.88 -2.42
CA LEU A 108 -12.77 4.72 -3.08
C LEU A 108 -13.03 3.57 -2.10
N VAL A 109 -12.10 3.33 -1.16
CA VAL A 109 -12.20 2.26 -0.16
C VAL A 109 -11.92 2.81 1.25
N PRO A 110 -12.91 3.44 1.92
CA PRO A 110 -12.70 4.20 3.16
C PRO A 110 -12.17 3.42 4.37
N HIS A 111 -12.34 2.10 4.37
CA HIS A 111 -11.97 1.23 5.48
C HIS A 111 -10.85 0.25 5.12
N CYS A 112 -10.12 0.47 4.03
CA CYS A 112 -8.95 -0.34 3.70
C CYS A 112 -7.86 -0.16 4.77
N PRO A 113 -7.52 -1.19 5.57
CA PRO A 113 -6.61 -1.03 6.70
C PRO A 113 -5.19 -0.65 6.27
N TRP A 114 -4.70 -1.22 5.16
CA TRP A 114 -3.38 -0.92 4.62
C TRP A 114 -3.26 0.49 4.07
N TYR A 115 -4.30 1.03 3.43
CA TYR A 115 -4.26 2.42 2.94
C TYR A 115 -4.30 3.41 4.10
N ALA A 116 -5.11 3.11 5.11
CA ALA A 116 -5.18 3.90 6.33
C ALA A 116 -3.86 3.86 7.13
N HIS A 117 -3.23 2.69 7.23
CA HIS A 117 -1.91 2.54 7.85
C HIS A 117 -0.85 3.35 7.13
N ASN A 118 -0.73 3.20 5.81
CA ASN A 118 0.26 3.91 5.02
C ASN A 118 0.08 5.43 5.05
N LEU A 119 -1.16 5.92 5.00
CA LEU A 119 -1.43 7.36 5.13
C LEU A 119 -1.14 7.85 6.55
N GLY A 120 -1.57 7.12 7.57
CA GLY A 120 -1.30 7.45 8.96
C GLY A 120 0.19 7.52 9.26
N HIS A 121 0.95 6.49 8.88
CA HIS A 121 2.40 6.44 9.05
C HIS A 121 3.12 7.58 8.30
N LEU A 122 2.70 7.89 7.06
CA LEU A 122 3.22 9.02 6.29
C LEU A 122 2.96 10.36 7.00
N LEU A 123 1.75 10.57 7.52
CA LEU A 123 1.37 11.79 8.24
C LEU A 123 2.18 11.97 9.52
N ASP A 124 2.34 10.89 10.27
CA ASP A 124 3.09 10.86 11.53
C ASP A 124 4.59 11.08 11.29
N VAL A 125 5.25 10.17 10.59
CA VAL A 125 6.72 10.10 10.54
C VAL A 125 7.35 11.08 9.56
N ALA A 126 6.74 11.25 8.38
CA ALA A 126 7.36 12.03 7.29
C ALA A 126 6.82 13.45 7.16
N LEU A 127 5.63 13.72 7.70
CA LEU A 127 5.01 15.04 7.67
C LEU A 127 4.86 15.69 9.04
N ASP A 128 5.30 15.03 10.12
CA ASP A 128 5.27 15.52 11.51
C ASP A 128 3.88 16.01 11.94
N ARG A 129 2.84 15.24 11.56
CA ARG A 129 1.43 15.51 11.84
C ARG A 129 0.79 14.34 12.60
N PRO A 130 1.32 13.95 13.78
CA PRO A 130 0.86 12.78 14.52
C PRO A 130 -0.63 12.83 14.87
N ARG A 131 -1.15 14.01 15.23
CA ARG A 131 -2.59 14.17 15.54
C ARG A 131 -3.50 13.89 14.34
N GLU A 132 -3.07 14.23 13.13
CA GLU A 132 -3.84 13.95 11.91
C GLU A 132 -3.68 12.50 11.44
N ALA A 133 -2.62 11.82 11.85
CA ALA A 133 -2.41 10.41 11.58
C ALA A 133 -3.37 9.50 12.36
N LEU A 134 -3.69 9.87 13.62
CA LEU A 134 -4.45 9.04 14.55
C LEU A 134 -5.76 8.48 13.98
N PRO A 135 -6.65 9.27 13.34
CA PRO A 135 -7.89 8.72 12.78
C PRO A 135 -7.66 7.58 11.78
N PHE A 136 -6.61 7.70 10.94
CA PHE A 136 -6.27 6.67 9.96
C PHE A 136 -5.62 5.45 10.61
N LEU A 137 -4.73 5.65 11.58
CA LEU A 137 -4.11 4.54 12.33
C LEU A 137 -5.14 3.77 13.17
N TRP A 138 -6.17 4.43 13.69
CA TRP A 138 -7.29 3.75 14.33
C TRP A 138 -8.14 2.92 13.36
N ILE A 139 -8.38 3.41 12.13
CA ILE A 139 -9.05 2.60 11.08
C ILE A 139 -8.21 1.36 10.79
N ALA A 140 -6.90 1.53 10.60
CA ALA A 140 -5.97 0.43 10.35
C ALA A 140 -5.99 -0.60 11.50
N ARG A 141 -5.87 -0.14 12.75
CA ARG A 141 -5.86 -0.97 13.96
C ARG A 141 -7.14 -1.78 14.11
N ARG A 142 -8.30 -1.21 13.79
CA ARG A 142 -9.59 -1.91 13.85
C ARG A 142 -9.71 -2.99 12.77
N GLY A 143 -9.21 -2.73 11.57
CA GLY A 143 -9.27 -3.70 10.47
C GLY A 143 -8.26 -4.83 10.59
N LEU A 144 -7.11 -4.56 11.23
CA LEU A 144 -6.03 -5.53 11.45
C LEU A 144 -5.57 -5.48 12.93
N PRO A 145 -6.37 -6.05 13.86
CA PRO A 145 -6.16 -5.95 15.30
C PRO A 145 -4.98 -6.77 15.84
N HIS A 146 -4.30 -7.54 14.99
CA HIS A 146 -3.13 -8.33 15.37
C HIS A 146 -1.88 -7.99 14.57
N GLU A 147 -1.93 -6.93 13.73
CA GLU A 147 -0.78 -6.53 12.92
C GLU A 147 0.20 -5.68 13.75
N PRO A 148 1.42 -6.18 14.04
CA PRO A 148 2.36 -5.49 14.94
C PRO A 148 2.84 -4.14 14.39
N GLU A 149 3.02 -4.03 13.07
CA GLU A 149 3.47 -2.78 12.43
C GLU A 149 2.44 -1.65 12.60
N ILE A 150 1.15 -1.99 12.51
CA ILE A 150 0.05 -1.04 12.70
C ILE A 150 -0.05 -0.60 14.16
N ALA A 151 0.06 -1.54 15.09
CA ALA A 151 0.07 -1.21 16.52
C ALA A 151 1.25 -0.29 16.88
N SER A 152 2.44 -0.58 16.35
CA SER A 152 3.64 0.24 16.57
C SER A 152 3.48 1.64 16.00
N SER A 153 2.91 1.76 14.80
CA SER A 153 2.63 3.06 14.17
C SER A 153 1.61 3.87 14.97
N LEU A 154 0.54 3.24 15.45
CA LEU A 154 -0.47 3.89 16.30
C LEU A 154 0.14 4.37 17.62
N ALA A 155 0.92 3.52 18.28
CA ALA A 155 1.57 3.88 19.53
C ALA A 155 2.58 5.02 19.37
N HIS A 156 3.34 5.02 18.27
CA HIS A 156 4.27 6.11 17.96
C HIS A 156 3.50 7.43 17.76
N ALA A 157 2.45 7.44 16.94
CA ALA A 157 1.63 8.64 16.74
C ALA A 157 0.95 9.12 18.04
N LEU A 158 0.50 8.20 18.91
CA LEU A 158 -0.06 8.54 20.22
C LEU A 158 0.99 9.23 21.09
N LEU A 159 2.20 8.67 21.17
CA LEU A 159 3.31 9.25 21.92
C LEU A 159 3.65 10.65 21.41
N GLN A 160 3.85 10.82 20.09
CA GLN A 160 4.18 12.12 19.47
C GLN A 160 3.05 13.14 19.63
N SER A 161 1.80 12.69 19.72
CA SER A 161 0.66 13.58 19.99
C SER A 161 0.51 14.00 21.47
N GLY A 162 1.29 13.40 22.37
CA GLY A 162 1.31 13.65 23.82
C GLY A 162 0.57 12.60 24.66
N ASP A 163 -0.05 11.58 24.06
CA ASP A 163 -0.77 10.52 24.76
C ASP A 163 0.12 9.32 25.07
N LYS A 164 1.08 9.53 25.99
CA LYS A 164 2.00 8.47 26.44
C LYS A 164 1.25 7.27 27.06
N LYS A 165 0.15 7.53 27.77
CA LYS A 165 -0.65 6.46 28.41
C LYS A 165 -1.34 5.59 27.37
N GLY A 166 -1.96 6.22 26.36
CA GLY A 166 -2.54 5.51 25.22
C GLY A 166 -1.50 4.70 24.46
N ALA A 167 -0.33 5.28 24.18
CA ALA A 167 0.76 4.58 23.51
C ALA A 167 1.20 3.32 24.27
N GLN A 168 1.38 3.42 25.59
CA GLN A 168 1.78 2.29 26.43
C GLN A 168 0.73 1.18 26.42
N LYS A 169 -0.54 1.56 26.53
CA LYS A 169 -1.64 0.60 26.48
C LYS A 169 -1.68 -0.13 25.14
N GLU A 170 -1.56 0.57 24.01
CA GLU A 170 -1.59 -0.06 22.69
C GLU A 170 -0.42 -1.02 22.47
N LEU A 171 0.80 -0.63 22.88
CA LEU A 171 1.97 -1.53 22.79
C LEU A 171 1.85 -2.72 23.73
N ALA A 172 1.39 -2.53 24.97
CA ALA A 172 1.21 -3.63 25.91
C ALA A 172 0.20 -4.66 25.38
N GLN A 173 -0.87 -4.21 24.73
CA GLN A 173 -1.82 -5.10 24.07
C GLN A 173 -1.21 -5.83 22.87
N ALA A 174 -0.37 -5.17 22.08
CA ALA A 174 0.24 -5.76 20.90
C ALA A 174 1.34 -6.78 21.26
N LEU A 175 2.11 -6.51 22.31
CA LEU A 175 3.21 -7.36 22.78
C LEU A 175 2.76 -8.42 23.79
N GLY A 176 1.59 -8.23 24.41
CA GLY A 176 1.14 -9.06 25.54
C GLY A 176 1.98 -8.87 26.80
N ASN A 177 2.78 -7.80 26.88
CA ASN A 177 3.72 -7.54 27.95
C ASN A 177 3.83 -6.02 28.24
N GLU A 178 3.39 -5.61 29.44
CA GLU A 178 3.41 -4.20 29.86
C GLU A 178 4.82 -3.65 30.07
N GLN A 179 5.73 -4.48 30.58
CA GLN A 179 7.10 -4.05 30.89
C GLN A 179 7.89 -3.83 29.60
N GLU A 180 7.78 -4.76 28.65
CA GLU A 180 8.40 -4.63 27.33
C GLU A 180 7.87 -3.42 26.55
N ALA A 181 6.55 -3.17 26.63
CA ALA A 181 5.94 -1.97 26.05
C ALA A 181 6.50 -0.67 26.65
N GLN A 182 6.72 -0.64 27.97
CA GLN A 182 7.31 0.51 28.64
C GLN A 182 8.77 0.74 28.19
N GLU A 183 9.59 -0.32 28.17
CA GLU A 183 10.99 -0.26 27.75
C GLU A 183 11.11 0.22 26.29
N LEU A 184 10.23 -0.27 25.41
CA LEU A 184 10.18 0.15 24.02
C LEU A 184 9.83 1.65 23.90
N LEU A 185 8.82 2.13 24.64
CA LEU A 185 8.46 3.55 24.62
C LEU A 185 9.57 4.45 25.14
N GLU A 186 10.26 4.04 26.19
CA GLU A 186 11.40 4.78 26.71
C GLU A 186 12.51 4.91 25.65
N SER A 187 12.73 3.86 24.87
CA SER A 187 13.71 3.88 23.76
C SER A 187 13.36 4.89 22.66
N TRP A 188 12.08 5.22 22.46
CA TRP A 188 11.63 6.21 21.46
C TRP A 188 11.74 7.65 21.95
N THR A 189 11.95 7.86 23.24
CA THR A 189 12.03 9.19 23.87
C THR A 189 13.45 9.63 24.23
N ARG A 190 14.44 8.77 24.04
CA ARG A 190 15.87 9.06 24.26
C ARG A 190 16.53 9.53 22.97
#